data_AF-A0A5C4NMQ7-F1
#
_entry.id   AF-A0A5C4NMQ7-F1
#
_cell.length_a   1.000
_cell.length_b   1.000
_cell.length_c   1.000
_cell.angle_alpha   90.00
_cell.angle_beta   90.00
_cell.angle_gamma   90.00
#
_symmetry.space_group_name_H-M   'P 1'
#
loop_
_entity.id
_entity.type
_entity.pdbx_description
1 polymer ?
#
loop_
_entity_poly.entity_id
_entity_poly.type
_entity_poly.pdbx_seq_one_letter_code
_entity_poly.pdbx_strand_id
1 'polypeptide(L)'
;MTTKPLPPGPETAPVATTRESRAHPLHVAAALGTGCLLSLMVLCNATVTAHAGPLWGSLAPHATGTVAALLMLAALRRTRAAAEGRSPLWAYGGGLLGAMTVMLSSVAANTALALSGTLALGLLGQAAFGLAADRWGLLGLPRRRASRRDLLAIALILGGSALLIFGAPA
;
A
#
# COMPACT_ATOMS: atom_id res chain seq x y z
N MET A 1 -2.31 68.04 19.65
CA MET A 1 -1.25 67.14 19.13
C MET A 1 -1.50 65.76 19.72
N THR A 2 -2.16 64.88 18.99
CA THR A 2 -2.50 63.51 19.42
C THR A 2 -2.09 62.57 18.28
N THR A 3 -0.90 61.98 18.41
CA THR A 3 -0.36 61.03 17.43
C THR A 3 -1.05 59.68 17.60
N LYS A 4 -1.83 59.30 16.59
CA LYS A 4 -2.43 57.97 16.46
C LYS A 4 -1.30 56.92 16.40
N PRO A 5 -1.31 55.86 17.24
CA PRO A 5 -0.25 54.85 17.21
C PRO A 5 -0.31 54.02 15.93
N LEU A 6 0.87 53.70 15.38
CA LEU A 6 1.07 52.90 14.18
C LEU A 6 0.55 51.46 14.39
N PRO A 7 -0.08 50.81 13.39
CA PRO A 7 -0.45 49.41 13.50
C PRO A 7 0.79 48.51 13.74
N PRO A 8 0.65 47.43 14.54
CA PRO A 8 1.73 46.48 14.76
C PRO A 8 2.13 45.83 13.42
N GLY A 9 3.44 45.73 13.19
CA GLY A 9 4.01 45.04 12.03
C GLY A 9 3.66 43.54 12.01
N PRO A 10 3.88 42.85 10.87
CA PRO A 10 3.44 41.47 10.70
C PRO A 10 4.04 40.58 11.78
N GLU A 11 3.16 40.14 12.67
CA GLU A 11 3.41 39.14 13.69
C GLU A 11 4.06 37.94 13.02
N THR A 12 5.26 37.60 13.46
CA THR A 12 6.02 36.45 12.99
C THR A 12 5.19 35.20 13.27
N ALA A 13 4.45 34.74 12.26
CA ALA A 13 3.68 33.51 12.34
C ALA A 13 4.60 32.40 12.87
N PRO A 14 4.23 31.68 13.94
CA PRO A 14 5.06 30.65 14.50
C PRO A 14 5.33 29.60 13.43
N VAL A 15 6.61 29.40 13.11
CA VAL A 15 7.08 28.32 12.23
C VAL A 15 6.55 27.03 12.82
N ALA A 16 5.59 26.41 12.14
CA ALA A 16 4.99 25.15 12.55
C ALA A 16 6.11 24.09 12.60
N THR A 17 6.61 23.81 13.80
CA THR A 17 7.54 22.73 14.05
C THR A 17 6.79 21.43 13.75
N THR A 18 7.11 20.80 12.62
CA THR A 18 6.60 19.48 12.28
C THR A 18 6.96 18.54 13.42
N ARG A 19 5.98 18.15 14.25
CA ARG A 19 6.17 17.11 15.28
C ARG A 19 6.70 15.88 14.57
N GLU A 20 7.96 15.54 14.79
CA GLU A 20 8.49 14.25 14.39
C GLU A 20 7.66 13.18 15.10
N SER A 21 6.88 12.43 14.31
CA SER A 21 6.10 11.31 14.81
C SER A 21 7.06 10.23 15.29
N ARG A 22 7.40 10.22 16.58
CA ARG A 22 8.11 9.12 17.21
C ARG A 22 7.37 7.82 16.89
N ALA A 23 8.05 6.86 16.28
CA ALA A 23 7.46 5.57 15.97
C ALA A 23 7.09 4.88 17.29
N HIS A 24 5.80 4.93 17.64
CA HIS A 24 5.28 4.23 18.81
C HIS A 24 5.45 2.72 18.59
N PRO A 25 5.84 1.92 19.61
CA PRO A 25 6.08 0.48 19.46
C PRO A 25 4.88 -0.27 18.84
N LEU A 26 3.66 0.23 19.08
CA LEU A 26 2.44 -0.30 18.45
C LEU A 26 2.45 -0.21 16.92
N HIS A 27 3.00 0.86 16.33
CA HIS A 27 3.07 1.00 14.88
C HIS A 27 4.04 -0.01 14.28
N VAL A 28 5.16 -0.26 14.96
CA VAL A 28 6.15 -1.26 14.54
C VAL A 28 5.57 -2.67 14.65
N ALA A 29 4.89 -2.98 15.75
CA ALA A 29 4.20 -4.26 15.92
C ALA A 29 3.10 -4.46 14.87
N ALA A 30 2.31 -3.43 14.56
CA ALA A 30 1.30 -3.48 13.52
C ALA A 30 1.91 -3.68 12.12
N ALA A 31 3.04 -3.04 11.81
CA ALA A 31 3.75 -3.23 10.55
C ALA A 31 4.27 -4.66 10.38
N LEU A 32 4.89 -5.22 11.43
CA LEU A 32 5.35 -6.62 11.44
C LEU A 32 4.17 -7.59 11.31
N GLY A 33 3.10 -7.37 12.08
CA GLY A 33 1.89 -8.19 12.02
C GLY A 33 1.26 -8.17 10.63
N THR A 34 1.23 -7.01 9.96
CA THR A 34 0.75 -6.88 8.58
C THR A 34 1.63 -7.66 7.61
N GLY A 35 2.95 -7.64 7.77
CA GLY A 35 3.88 -8.43 6.96
C GLY A 35 3.67 -9.95 7.11
N CYS A 36 3.47 -10.43 8.35
CA CYS A 36 3.13 -11.83 8.61
C CYS A 36 1.80 -12.21 7.96
N LEU A 37 0.78 -11.38 8.11
CA LEU A 37 -0.55 -11.63 7.56
C LEU A 37 -0.54 -11.62 6.03
N LEU A 38 0.23 -10.71 5.42
CA LEU A 38 0.45 -10.66 3.97
C LEU A 38 1.09 -11.96 3.47
N SER A 39 2.12 -12.44 4.17
CA SER A 39 2.81 -13.69 3.81
C SER A 39 1.88 -14.90 3.89
N LEU A 40 1.07 -14.98 4.95
CA LEU A 40 0.05 -16.02 5.11
C LEU A 40 -1.02 -15.93 4.02
N MET A 41 -1.48 -14.73 3.69
CA MET A 41 -2.44 -14.52 2.61
C MET A 41 -1.90 -15.00 1.27
N VAL A 42 -0.66 -14.65 0.91
CA VAL A 42 -0.03 -15.12 -0.34
C VAL A 42 0.09 -16.64 -0.35
N LEU A 43 0.47 -17.26 0.78
CA LEU A 43 0.52 -18.71 0.89
C LEU A 43 -0.85 -19.34 0.63
N CYS A 44 -1.91 -18.86 1.28
CA CYS A 44 -3.26 -19.38 1.07
C CYS A 44 -3.74 -19.20 -0.38
N ASN A 45 -3.46 -18.07 -1.01
CA ASN A 45 -3.88 -17.84 -2.39
C ASN A 45 -3.09 -18.74 -3.37
N ALA A 46 -1.80 -18.96 -3.09
CA ALA A 46 -0.93 -19.88 -3.84
C ALA A 46 -1.40 -21.33 -3.69
N THR A 47 -1.78 -21.78 -2.49
CA THR A 47 -2.29 -23.15 -2.29
C THR A 47 -3.62 -23.37 -3.01
N VAL A 48 -4.54 -22.41 -2.98
CA VAL A 48 -5.78 -22.49 -3.79
C VAL A 48 -5.44 -22.52 -5.29
N THR A 49 -4.50 -21.69 -5.73
CA THR A 49 -4.04 -21.68 -7.13
C THR A 49 -3.46 -23.02 -7.55
N ALA A 50 -2.71 -23.69 -6.67
CA ALA A 50 -2.11 -25.00 -6.97
C ALA A 50 -3.16 -26.11 -7.17
N HIS A 51 -4.30 -26.04 -6.46
CA HIS A 51 -5.34 -27.09 -6.50
C HIS A 51 -6.49 -26.78 -7.45
N ALA A 52 -6.90 -25.52 -7.56
CA ALA A 52 -8.07 -25.09 -8.33
C ALA A 52 -7.73 -24.19 -9.52
N GLY A 53 -6.47 -23.79 -9.67
CA GLY A 53 -5.99 -22.94 -10.75
C GLY A 53 -6.02 -21.43 -10.44
N PRO A 54 -5.38 -20.61 -11.30
CA PRO A 54 -5.12 -19.19 -11.00
C PRO A 54 -6.38 -18.33 -10.87
N LEU A 55 -7.43 -18.65 -11.63
CA LEU A 55 -8.70 -17.93 -11.55
C LEU A 55 -9.36 -18.10 -10.18
N TRP A 56 -9.38 -19.32 -9.64
CA TRP A 56 -9.95 -19.60 -8.32
C TRP A 56 -9.11 -19.03 -7.19
N GLY A 57 -7.78 -19.07 -7.32
CA GLY A 57 -6.86 -18.45 -6.37
C GLY A 57 -7.02 -16.94 -6.21
N SER A 58 -7.53 -16.26 -7.24
CA SER A 58 -7.88 -14.84 -7.17
C SER A 58 -9.35 -14.59 -6.82
N LEU A 59 -10.27 -15.38 -7.37
CA LEU A 59 -11.71 -15.20 -7.16
C LEU A 59 -12.12 -15.46 -5.71
N ALA A 60 -11.61 -16.52 -5.08
CA ALA A 60 -11.97 -16.86 -3.70
C ALA A 60 -11.66 -15.75 -2.68
N PRO A 61 -10.43 -15.16 -2.62
CA PRO A 61 -10.16 -14.05 -1.71
C PRO A 61 -10.94 -12.78 -2.07
N HIS A 62 -11.17 -12.50 -3.36
CA HIS A 62 -11.98 -11.33 -3.76
C HIS A 62 -13.46 -11.49 -3.41
N ALA A 63 -14.03 -12.69 -3.59
CA ALA A 63 -15.40 -12.98 -3.19
C ALA A 63 -15.55 -12.86 -1.66
N THR A 64 -14.61 -13.43 -0.90
CA THR A 64 -14.60 -13.35 0.57
C THR A 64 -14.45 -11.91 1.04
N GLY A 65 -13.53 -11.15 0.44
CA GLY A 65 -13.34 -9.72 0.71
C GLY A 65 -14.56 -8.88 0.35
N THR A 66 -15.27 -9.21 -0.73
CA THR A 66 -16.51 -8.53 -1.12
C THR A 66 -17.61 -8.79 -0.10
N VAL A 67 -17.80 -10.04 0.35
CA VAL A 67 -18.76 -10.36 1.41
C VAL A 67 -18.42 -9.61 2.69
N ALA A 68 -17.14 -9.61 3.11
CA ALA A 68 -16.68 -8.87 4.29
C ALA A 68 -16.94 -7.36 4.16
N ALA A 69 -16.65 -6.78 2.99
CA ALA A 69 -16.90 -5.36 2.71
C ALA A 69 -18.40 -5.01 2.77
N LEU A 70 -19.27 -5.87 2.24
CA LEU A 70 -20.72 -5.68 2.30
C LEU A 70 -21.25 -5.77 3.75
N LEU A 71 -20.76 -6.72 4.55
CA LEU A 71 -21.11 -6.83 5.97
C LEU A 71 -20.65 -5.59 6.75
N MET A 72 -19.42 -5.14 6.52
CA MET A 72 -18.89 -3.94 7.15
C MET A 72 -19.67 -2.69 6.72
N LEU A 73 -20.03 -2.58 5.45
CA LEU A 73 -20.89 -1.51 4.95
C LEU A 73 -22.27 -1.56 5.61
N ALA A 74 -22.89 -2.74 5.74
CA ALA A 74 -24.18 -2.87 6.42
C ALA A 74 -24.10 -2.45 7.90
N ALA A 75 -23.01 -2.80 8.60
CA ALA A 75 -22.78 -2.38 9.98
C ALA A 75 -22.57 -0.86 10.12
N LEU A 76 -21.83 -0.24 9.18
CA LEU A 76 -21.51 1.21 9.20
C LEU A 76 -22.63 2.10 8.64
N ARG A 77 -23.48 1.62 7.74
CA ARG A 77 -24.62 2.39 7.22
C ARG A 77 -25.62 2.77 8.32
N ARG A 78 -25.61 2.06 9.44
CA ARG A 78 -26.39 2.42 10.63
C ARG A 78 -25.88 3.70 11.32
N THR A 79 -24.66 4.13 11.05
CA THR A 79 -23.99 5.25 11.76
C THR A 79 -23.57 6.42 10.87
N ARG A 80 -23.68 6.34 9.53
CA ARG A 80 -23.34 7.45 8.62
C ARG A 80 -24.43 7.73 7.57
N ALA A 81 -24.73 9.02 7.36
CA ALA A 81 -25.47 9.51 6.20
C ALA A 81 -24.76 9.07 4.91
N ALA A 82 -25.54 8.72 3.87
CA ALA A 82 -25.00 8.26 2.60
C ALA A 82 -24.02 9.31 2.04
N ALA A 83 -22.80 8.89 1.71
CA ALA A 83 -21.84 9.77 1.05
C ALA A 83 -22.40 10.17 -0.32
N GLU A 84 -22.73 11.44 -0.48
CA GLU A 84 -23.20 12.01 -1.75
C GLU A 84 -22.00 12.19 -2.69
N GLY A 85 -21.91 11.34 -3.72
CA GLY A 85 -20.90 11.45 -4.77
C GLY A 85 -20.72 10.15 -5.54
N ARG A 86 -20.75 10.21 -6.88
CA ARG A 86 -20.39 9.06 -7.73
C ARG A 86 -18.89 8.84 -7.63
N SER A 87 -18.46 7.62 -7.31
CA SER A 87 -17.05 7.26 -7.40
C SER A 87 -16.60 7.37 -8.86
N PRO A 88 -15.36 7.86 -9.10
CA PRO A 88 -14.85 7.94 -10.45
C PRO A 88 -14.61 6.54 -11.02
N LEU A 89 -14.87 6.36 -12.32
CA LEU A 89 -14.82 5.03 -12.97
C LEU A 89 -13.45 4.34 -12.84
N TRP A 90 -12.35 5.09 -12.81
CA TRP A 90 -11.01 4.54 -12.62
C TRP A 90 -10.82 3.82 -11.28
N ALA A 91 -11.60 4.17 -10.25
CA ALA A 91 -11.50 3.53 -8.94
C ALA A 91 -11.88 2.04 -9.00
N TYR A 92 -12.79 1.67 -9.91
CA TYR A 92 -13.17 0.27 -10.15
C TYR A 92 -12.03 -0.52 -10.84
N GLY A 93 -11.15 0.16 -11.58
CA GLY A 93 -9.96 -0.46 -12.19
C GLY A 93 -8.99 -1.03 -11.16
N GLY A 94 -8.97 -0.47 -9.94
CA GLY A 94 -8.17 -1.00 -8.83
C GLY A 94 -8.54 -2.44 -8.45
N GLY A 95 -9.83 -2.80 -8.51
CA GLY A 95 -10.28 -4.16 -8.24
C GLY A 95 -9.76 -5.17 -9.28
N LEU A 96 -9.79 -4.80 -10.57
CA LEU A 96 -9.25 -5.64 -11.64
C LEU A 96 -7.73 -5.82 -11.51
N LEU A 97 -7.00 -4.73 -11.28
CA LEU A 97 -5.54 -4.78 -11.06
C LEU A 97 -5.20 -5.61 -9.81
N GLY A 98 -5.99 -5.52 -8.75
CA GLY A 98 -5.85 -6.35 -7.55
C GLY A 98 -6.05 -7.84 -7.87
N ALA A 99 -7.09 -8.19 -8.61
CA ALA A 99 -7.35 -9.56 -9.03
C ALA A 99 -6.22 -10.13 -9.90
N MET A 100 -5.69 -9.34 -10.84
CA MET A 100 -4.53 -9.72 -11.64
C MET A 100 -3.28 -9.90 -10.76
N THR A 101 -3.05 -9.01 -9.80
CA THR A 101 -1.90 -9.09 -8.89
C THR A 101 -1.94 -10.36 -8.05
N VAL A 102 -3.10 -10.71 -7.49
CA VAL A 102 -3.26 -11.96 -6.73
C VAL A 102 -3.05 -13.18 -7.61
N MET A 103 -3.56 -13.16 -8.85
CA MET A 103 -3.37 -14.26 -9.79
C MET A 103 -1.89 -14.45 -10.15
N LEU A 104 -1.19 -13.37 -10.51
CA LEU A 104 0.23 -13.40 -10.86
C LEU A 104 1.10 -13.81 -9.67
N SER A 105 0.86 -13.24 -8.48
CA SER A 105 1.65 -13.56 -7.29
C SER A 105 1.44 -15.01 -6.84
N SER A 106 0.21 -15.51 -6.90
CA SER A 106 -0.10 -16.89 -6.50
C SER A 106 0.49 -17.91 -7.47
N VAL A 107 0.50 -17.61 -8.78
CA VAL A 107 1.20 -18.42 -9.78
C VAL A 107 2.71 -18.37 -9.52
N ALA A 108 3.29 -17.18 -9.37
CA ALA A 108 4.71 -16.99 -9.14
C ALA A 108 5.20 -17.72 -7.87
N ALA A 109 4.41 -17.70 -6.79
CA ALA A 109 4.73 -18.37 -5.53
C ALA A 109 4.83 -19.90 -5.66
N ASN A 110 4.17 -20.49 -6.65
CA ASN A 110 4.23 -21.92 -6.97
C ASN A 110 5.35 -22.27 -7.97
N THR A 111 6.21 -21.32 -8.35
CA THR A 111 7.37 -21.54 -9.22
C THR A 111 8.68 -21.57 -8.42
N ALA A 112 9.81 -21.70 -9.12
CA ALA A 112 11.15 -21.60 -8.53
C ALA A 112 11.41 -20.28 -7.76
N LEU A 113 10.61 -19.23 -8.02
CA LEU A 113 10.70 -17.98 -7.28
C LEU A 113 10.35 -18.13 -5.79
N ALA A 114 9.62 -19.20 -5.45
CA ALA A 114 9.09 -19.51 -4.14
C ALA A 114 8.28 -18.35 -3.52
N LEU A 115 7.81 -18.55 -2.30
CA LEU A 115 6.98 -17.57 -1.59
C LEU A 115 7.76 -16.30 -1.24
N SER A 116 9.01 -16.45 -0.78
CA SER A 116 9.88 -15.34 -0.37
C SER A 116 10.27 -14.44 -1.55
N GLY A 117 10.66 -15.00 -2.70
CA GLY A 117 11.02 -14.23 -3.89
C GLY A 117 9.80 -13.50 -4.48
N THR A 118 8.63 -14.14 -4.45
CA THR A 118 7.36 -13.51 -4.86
C THR A 118 7.02 -12.29 -4.00
N LEU A 119 7.10 -12.42 -2.67
CA LEU A 119 6.86 -11.29 -1.76
C LEU A 119 7.88 -10.18 -1.96
N ALA A 120 9.16 -10.52 -2.12
CA ALA A 120 10.23 -9.56 -2.33
C ALA A 120 10.00 -8.72 -3.60
N LEU A 121 9.75 -9.37 -4.74
CA LEU A 121 9.46 -8.68 -6.00
C LEU A 121 8.15 -7.90 -5.97
N GLY A 122 7.11 -8.46 -5.34
CA GLY A 122 5.82 -7.78 -5.18
C GLY A 122 5.96 -6.47 -4.40
N LEU A 123 6.61 -6.52 -3.24
CA LEU A 123 6.84 -5.35 -2.40
C LEU A 123 7.74 -4.31 -3.08
N LEU A 124 8.79 -4.75 -3.79
CA LEU A 124 9.63 -3.87 -4.58
C LEU A 124 8.82 -3.15 -5.67
N GLY A 125 8.01 -3.88 -6.42
CA GLY A 125 7.15 -3.31 -7.47
C GLY A 125 6.15 -2.29 -6.91
N GLN A 126 5.52 -2.62 -5.78
CA GLN A 126 4.60 -1.70 -5.09
C GLN A 126 5.31 -0.44 -4.61
N ALA A 127 6.50 -0.55 -4.01
CA ALA A 127 7.28 0.60 -3.55
C ALA A 127 7.74 1.49 -4.72
N ALA A 128 8.24 0.88 -5.79
CA ALA A 128 8.66 1.59 -6.99
C ALA A 128 7.49 2.31 -7.67
N PHE A 129 6.34 1.64 -7.79
CA PHE A 129 5.13 2.24 -8.34
C PHE A 129 4.61 3.38 -7.47
N GLY A 130 4.61 3.24 -6.14
CA GLY A 130 4.23 4.32 -5.23
C GLY A 130 5.07 5.57 -5.41
N LEU A 131 6.40 5.41 -5.51
CA LEU A 131 7.31 6.54 -5.75
C LEU A 131 7.09 7.20 -7.11
N ALA A 132 6.80 6.40 -8.14
CA ALA A 132 6.48 6.89 -9.47
C ALA A 132 5.14 7.65 -9.49
N ALA A 133 4.13 7.12 -8.79
CA ALA A 133 2.82 7.76 -8.64
C ALA A 133 2.94 9.12 -7.92
N ASP A 134 3.70 9.19 -6.83
CA ASP A 134 4.00 10.42 -6.11
C ASP A 134 4.72 11.45 -6.98
N ARG A 135 5.65 11.00 -7.84
CA ARG A 135 6.41 11.87 -8.73
C ARG A 135 5.54 12.50 -9.81
N TRP A 136 4.62 11.74 -10.39
CA TRP A 136 3.75 12.21 -11.45
C TRP A 136 2.47 12.90 -10.92
N GLY A 137 2.15 12.72 -9.63
CA GLY A 137 0.89 13.18 -9.05
C GLY A 137 -0.29 12.36 -9.56
N LEU A 138 -0.06 11.06 -9.76
CA LEU A 138 -1.10 10.14 -10.22
C LEU A 138 -2.26 10.14 -9.20
N LEU A 139 -3.49 9.90 -9.65
CA LEU A 139 -4.69 9.82 -8.79
C LEU A 139 -5.01 11.11 -8.00
N GLY A 140 -4.45 12.25 -8.41
CA GLY A 140 -4.63 13.53 -7.72
C GLY A 140 -3.75 13.71 -6.48
N LEU A 141 -2.72 12.88 -6.30
CA LEU A 141 -1.77 13.02 -5.20
C LEU A 141 -0.92 14.29 -5.34
N PRO A 142 -0.55 14.95 -4.22
CA PRO A 142 0.42 16.04 -4.23
C PRO A 142 1.76 15.56 -4.82
N ARG A 143 2.24 16.23 -5.87
CA ARG A 143 3.51 15.86 -6.50
C ARG A 143 4.66 15.99 -5.52
N ARG A 144 5.30 14.86 -5.21
CA ARG A 144 6.44 14.80 -4.30
C ARG A 144 7.68 14.33 -5.05
N ARG A 145 8.81 15.00 -4.81
CA ARG A 145 10.11 14.54 -5.33
C ARG A 145 10.62 13.41 -4.46
N ALA A 146 11.06 12.32 -5.09
CA ALA A 146 11.75 11.23 -4.41
C ALA A 146 12.95 11.77 -3.63
N SER A 147 13.03 11.48 -2.33
CA SER A 147 14.19 11.84 -1.53
C SER A 147 15.34 10.86 -1.77
N ARG A 148 16.56 11.25 -1.42
CA ARG A 148 17.73 10.34 -1.48
C ARG A 148 17.52 9.09 -0.60
N ARG A 149 16.78 9.22 0.51
CA ARG A 149 16.47 8.10 1.41
C ARG A 149 15.49 7.12 0.75
N ASP A 150 14.51 7.62 0.01
CA ASP A 150 13.54 6.78 -0.72
C ASP A 150 14.27 5.96 -1.81
N LEU A 151 15.19 6.59 -2.54
CA LEU A 151 16.01 5.92 -3.54
C LEU A 151 16.95 4.88 -2.92
N LEU A 152 17.58 5.20 -1.79
CA LEU A 152 18.43 4.25 -1.05
C LEU A 152 17.61 3.05 -0.54
N ALA A 153 16.40 3.30 -0.02
CA ALA A 153 15.51 2.23 0.41
C ALA A 153 15.13 1.30 -0.74
N ILE A 154 14.77 1.84 -1.91
CA ILE A 154 14.49 1.02 -3.10
C ILE A 154 15.73 0.25 -3.54
N ALA A 155 16.91 0.88 -3.54
CA ALA A 155 18.16 0.19 -3.89
C ALA A 155 18.47 -0.97 -2.94
N LEU A 156 18.25 -0.78 -1.63
CA LEU A 156 18.41 -1.85 -0.63
C LEU A 156 17.39 -2.97 -0.79
N ILE A 157 16.11 -2.65 -1.01
CA ILE A 157 15.06 -3.65 -1.28
C ILE A 157 15.41 -4.44 -2.54
N LEU A 158 15.84 -3.76 -3.61
CA LEU A 158 16.25 -4.40 -4.86
C LEU A 158 17.44 -5.34 -4.63
N GLY A 159 18.48 -4.89 -3.92
CA GLY A 159 19.65 -5.71 -3.59
C GLY A 159 19.30 -6.94 -2.75
N GLY A 160 18.49 -6.76 -1.70
CA GLY A 160 18.02 -7.87 -0.86
C GLY A 160 17.14 -8.86 -1.63
N SER A 161 16.23 -8.35 -2.48
CA SER A 161 15.38 -9.19 -3.33
C SER A 161 16.20 -10.01 -4.33
N ALA A 162 17.19 -9.39 -4.97
CA ALA A 162 18.10 -10.09 -5.88
C ALA A 162 18.88 -11.19 -5.16
N LEU A 163 19.39 -10.91 -3.95
CA LEU A 163 20.11 -11.90 -3.16
C LEU A 163 19.22 -13.09 -2.76
N LEU A 164 17.96 -12.84 -2.39
CA LEU A 164 17.01 -13.91 -2.08
C LEU A 164 16.70 -14.80 -3.28
N ILE A 165 16.56 -14.20 -4.46
CA ILE A 165 16.17 -14.92 -5.68
C ILE A 165 17.36 -15.70 -6.25
N PHE A 166 18.54 -15.09 -6.34
CA PHE A 166 19.73 -15.74 -6.90
C PHE A 166 20.51 -16.58 -5.89
N GLY A 167 20.30 -16.36 -4.60
CA GLY A 167 20.97 -17.10 -3.52
C GLY A 167 20.22 -18.34 -3.03
N ALA A 168 18.98 -18.56 -3.48
CA ALA A 168 18.25 -19.78 -3.17
C ALA A 168 18.90 -20.98 -3.89
N PRO A 169 19.34 -22.03 -3.18
CA PRO A 169 19.85 -23.23 -3.83
C PRO A 169 18.75 -23.90 -4.66
N ALA A 170 19.11 -24.33 -5.88
CA ALA A 170 18.23 -25.00 -6.83
C ALA A 170 17.73 -26.36 -6.33
#